data_AF-A0A0H3AMZ0-F1
#
_entry.id   AF-A0A0H3AMZ0-F1
#
_cell.length_a   1.000
_cell.length_b   1.000
_cell.length_c   1.000
_cell.angle_alpha   90.00
_cell.angle_beta   90.00
_cell.angle_gamma   90.00
#
_symmetry.space_group_name_H-M   'P 1'
#
loop_
_entity.id
_entity.type
_entity.pdbx_description
1 polymer ?
#
loop_
_entity_poly.entity_id
_entity_poly.type
_entity_poly.pdbx_seq_one_letter_code
_entity_poly.pdbx_strand_id
1 'polypeptide(L)' 'MASKRAKKYVYRGAVGLTAIAREYGNGMLPQTLRQRVCRMGLSIEEALGIELLIGVRKPDLLHPLWKLALGMAA' A
#
# COMPACT_ATOMS: atom_id res chain seq x y z
N MET A 1 17.80 21.37 1.57
CA MET A 1 17.60 20.27 0.60
C MET A 1 16.21 20.42 -0.01
N ALA A 2 16.11 21.06 -1.17
CA ALA A 2 14.83 21.32 -1.84
C ALA A 2 14.44 20.12 -2.70
N SER A 3 13.22 19.60 -2.54
CA SER A 3 12.57 18.88 -3.64
C SER A 3 11.17 19.44 -3.85
N LYS A 4 11.16 20.57 -4.55
CA LYS A 4 9.99 21.19 -5.18
C LYS A 4 9.37 20.16 -6.15
N ARG A 5 8.32 19.43 -5.76
CA ARG A 5 7.47 18.69 -6.73
C ARG A 5 6.09 18.24 -6.23
N ALA A 6 5.63 18.74 -5.08
CA ALA A 6 4.32 18.37 -4.52
C ALA A 6 3.12 18.69 -5.45
N LYS A 7 3.27 19.60 -6.42
CA LYS A 7 2.22 19.99 -7.40
C LYS A 7 2.18 19.16 -8.70
N LYS A 8 3.03 18.16 -8.90
CA LYS A 8 3.14 17.46 -10.19
C LYS A 8 2.10 16.33 -10.40
N TYR A 9 1.54 15.79 -9.33
CA TYR A 9 0.77 14.55 -9.38
C TYR A 9 -0.72 14.85 -9.27
N VAL A 10 -1.45 14.69 -10.38
CA VAL A 10 -2.92 14.78 -10.43
C VAL A 10 -3.45 13.42 -10.84
N TYR A 11 -4.40 12.89 -10.07
CA TYR A 11 -5.03 11.61 -10.36
C TYR A 11 -6.53 11.70 -10.06
N ARG A 12 -7.36 11.50 -11.10
CA ARG A 12 -8.83 11.52 -11.00
C ARG A 12 -9.38 12.70 -10.19
N GLY A 13 -8.87 13.90 -10.46
CA GLY A 13 -9.30 15.14 -9.78
C GLY A 13 -8.63 15.41 -8.42
N ALA A 14 -7.95 14.43 -7.81
CA ALA A 14 -7.17 14.65 -6.61
C ALA A 14 -5.77 15.19 -6.96
N VAL A 15 -5.36 16.25 -6.27
CA VAL A 15 -4.07 16.93 -6.49
C VAL A 15 -3.12 16.64 -5.35
N GLY A 16 -1.97 16.06 -5.68
CA GLY A 16 -0.90 15.71 -4.76
C GLY A 16 -1.01 14.30 -4.23
N LEU A 17 0.15 13.66 -4.03
CA LEU A 17 0.25 12.27 -3.58
C LEU A 17 -0.48 12.02 -2.25
N THR A 18 -0.52 13.00 -1.35
CA THR A 18 -1.20 12.88 -0.07
C THR A 18 -2.72 12.82 -0.22
N ALA A 19 -3.30 13.67 -1.07
CA ALA A 19 -4.74 13.64 -1.33
C ALA A 19 -5.12 12.34 -2.06
N ILE A 20 -4.33 11.96 -3.06
CA ILE A 20 -4.54 10.73 -3.83
C ILE A 20 -4.48 9.50 -2.92
N ALA A 21 -3.51 9.42 -1.99
CA ALA A 21 -3.42 8.31 -1.05
C ALA A 21 -4.61 8.25 -0.08
N ARG A 22 -5.16 9.41 0.34
CA ARG A 22 -6.31 9.46 1.24
C ARG A 22 -7.60 9.02 0.55
N GLU A 23 -7.83 9.49 -0.66
CA GLU A 23 -9.05 9.24 -1.45
C GLU A 23 -9.03 7.83 -2.07
N TYR A 24 -7.91 7.46 -2.70
CA TYR A 24 -7.82 6.27 -3.57
C TYR A 24 -6.90 5.18 -3.01
N GLY A 25 -6.16 5.45 -1.93
CA GLY A 25 -5.18 4.51 -1.39
C GLY A 25 -5.77 3.35 -0.60
N ASN A 26 -7.09 3.28 -0.38
CA ASN A 26 -7.75 2.18 0.33
C ASN A 26 -7.08 1.84 1.69
N GLY A 27 -6.81 2.87 2.51
CA GLY A 27 -6.08 2.73 3.79
C GLY A 27 -4.55 2.79 3.68
N MET A 28 -4.00 2.93 2.47
CA MET A 28 -2.57 3.12 2.25
C MET A 28 -2.07 4.45 2.84
N LEU A 29 -0.97 4.37 3.59
CA LEU A 29 -0.28 5.55 4.10
C LEU A 29 0.26 6.41 2.94
N PRO A 30 0.13 7.74 2.99
CA PRO A 30 0.71 8.65 1.98
C PRO A 30 2.21 8.46 1.75
N GLN A 31 2.94 8.01 2.78
CA GLN A 31 4.37 7.69 2.68
C GLN A 31 4.63 6.49 1.77
N THR A 32 3.77 5.47 1.80
CA THR A 32 3.87 4.28 0.94
C THR A 32 3.67 4.66 -0.51
N LEU A 33 2.66 5.49 -0.82
CA LEU A 33 2.43 5.98 -2.18
C LEU A 33 3.63 6.80 -2.67
N ARG A 34 4.18 7.69 -1.83
CA ARG A 34 5.39 8.46 -2.15
C ARG A 34 6.60 7.55 -2.40
N GLN A 35 6.79 6.50 -1.59
CA GLN A 35 7.88 5.55 -1.77
C GLN A 35 7.75 4.82 -3.11
N ARG A 36 6.56 4.32 -3.44
CA ARG A 36 6.29 3.63 -4.71
C ARG A 36 6.58 4.54 -5.91
N VAL A 37 6.04 5.76 -5.91
CA VAL A 37 6.20 6.69 -7.03
C VAL A 37 7.63 7.23 -7.13
N CYS A 38 8.24 7.65 -6.02
CA CYS A 38 9.54 8.33 -6.07
C CYS A 38 10.75 7.40 -5.99
N ARG A 39 10.67 6.29 -5.24
CA ARG A 39 11.81 5.38 -4.99
C ARG A 39 11.76 4.16 -5.91
N MET A 40 10.57 3.65 -6.20
CA MET A 40 10.40 2.51 -7.12
C MET A 40 10.13 2.96 -8.57
N GLY A 41 9.90 4.25 -8.80
CA GLY A 41 9.67 4.80 -10.14
C GLY A 41 8.33 4.41 -10.75
N LEU A 42 7.38 3.96 -9.93
CA LEU A 42 6.07 3.50 -10.38
C LEU A 42 5.17 4.69 -10.78
N SER A 43 4.28 4.47 -11.74
CA SER A 43 3.19 5.40 -12.00
C SER A 43 2.19 5.44 -10.84
N ILE A 44 1.33 6.46 -10.78
CA ILE A 44 0.32 6.57 -9.72
C ILE A 44 -0.66 5.39 -9.78
N GLU A 45 -1.03 4.97 -10.98
CA GLU A 45 -1.95 3.85 -11.21
C GLU A 45 -1.37 2.53 -10.72
N GLU A 46 -0.14 2.22 -11.11
CA GLU A 46 0.57 1.04 -10.61
C GLU A 46 0.78 1.14 -9.09
N ALA A 47 1.17 2.31 -8.59
CA ALA A 47 1.38 2.50 -7.16
C ALA A 47 0.11 2.28 -6.33
N LEU A 48 -1.08 2.54 -6.89
CA LEU A 48 -2.38 2.25 -6.27
C LEU A 48 -2.83 0.80 -6.50
N GLY A 49 -2.60 0.25 -7.70
CA GLY A 49 -2.98 -1.10 -8.10
C GLY A 49 -2.07 -2.20 -7.57
N ILE A 50 -0.92 -1.83 -6.99
CA ILE A 50 -0.10 -2.77 -6.22
C ILE A 50 -0.83 -3.07 -4.91
N GLU A 51 -1.70 -4.05 -5.01
CA GLU A 51 -2.26 -4.86 -3.93
C GLU A 51 -1.15 -5.75 -3.36
N LEU A 52 -0.01 -5.14 -2.98
CA LEU A 52 0.91 -5.84 -2.09
C LEU A 52 0.09 -6.13 -0.84
N LEU A 53 0.12 -7.41 -0.46
CA LEU A 53 -0.39 -8.06 0.75
C LEU A 53 0.10 -7.38 2.06
N ILE A 54 0.02 -6.06 2.16
CA ILE A 54 0.40 -5.25 3.31
C ILE A 54 -0.83 -5.21 4.20
N GLY A 55 -1.12 -6.34 4.85
CA GLY A 55 -2.31 -6.47 5.69
C GLY A 55 -2.55 -7.89 6.15
N VAL A 56 -2.11 -8.88 5.38
CA VAL A 56 -1.86 -10.20 5.94
C VAL A 56 -0.55 -10.10 6.74
N ARG A 57 -0.62 -9.45 7.92
CA ARG A 57 0.18 -9.88 9.07
C ARG A 57 0.06 -11.39 9.04
N LYS A 58 1.16 -12.09 8.72
CA LYS A 58 1.25 -13.54 8.49
C LYS A 58 0.01 -14.22 9.07
N PRO A 59 -0.83 -14.91 8.26
CA PRO A 59 -1.98 -15.60 8.85
C PRO A 59 -1.38 -16.42 9.96
N ASP A 60 -1.88 -16.26 11.19
CA ASP A 60 -1.18 -16.76 12.36
C ASP A 60 -1.25 -18.29 12.26
N LEU A 61 -0.25 -18.90 11.62
CA LEU A 61 -0.24 -20.32 11.26
C LEU A 61 -0.20 -21.18 12.53
N LEU A 62 0.12 -20.54 13.66
CA LEU A 62 0.08 -21.10 14.99
C LEU A 62 -1.29 -20.97 15.67
N HIS A 63 -2.27 -20.30 15.05
CA HIS A 63 -3.64 -20.22 15.53
C HIS A 63 -4.26 -21.63 15.56
N PRO A 64 -4.97 -22.01 16.64
CA PRO A 64 -5.48 -23.37 16.83
C PRO A 64 -6.36 -23.87 15.67
N LEU A 65 -7.14 -22.98 15.04
CA LEU A 65 -7.96 -23.32 13.87
C LEU A 65 -7.12 -23.74 12.65
N TRP A 66 -5.98 -23.08 12.41
CA TRP A 66 -5.09 -23.40 11.29
C TRP A 66 -4.26 -24.65 11.58
N LYS A 67 -3.84 -24.87 12.83
CA LYS A 67 -3.18 -26.10 13.25
C LYS A 67 -4.06 -27.34 13.06
N LEU A 68 -5.36 -27.22 13.34
CA LEU A 68 -6.34 -28.28 13.07
C LEU A 68 -6.52 -28.52 11.58
N ALA A 69 -6.71 -27.46 10.79
CA ALA A 69 -6.88 -27.57 9.34
C ALA A 69 -5.64 -28.16 8.63
N LEU A 70 -4.44 -27.95 9.17
CA LEU A 70 -3.17 -28.46 8.64
C LEU A 70 -2.72 -29.80 9.27
N GLY A 71 -3.48 -30.35 10.22
CA GLY A 71 -3.15 -31.63 10.87
C GLY A 71 -1.90 -31.58 11.77
N MET A 72 -1.51 -30.40 12.24
CA MET A 72 -0.32 -30.21 13.09
C MET A 72 -0.60 -30.36 14.60
N ALA A 73 -1.88 -30.48 15.00
CA ALA A 73 -2.28 -30.70 16.39
C ALA A 73 -3.29 -31.86 16.46
N ALA A 74 -2.94 -32.88 17.24
CA ALA A 74 -3.78 -34.00 17.64
C ALA A 74 -4.09 -33.90 19.14
#